data_AF-A0AAV4CYI7-F1
#
_entry.id   AF-A0AAV4CYI7-F1
#
_cell.length_a   1.000
_cell.length_b   1.000
_cell.length_c   1.000
_cell.angle_alpha   90.00
_cell.angle_beta   90.00
_cell.angle_gamma   90.00
#
_symmetry.space_group_name_H-M   'P 1'
#
loop_
_entity.id
_entity.type
_entity.pdbx_description
1 polymer ?
#
loop_
_entity_poly.entity_id
_entity_poly.type
_entity_poly.pdbx_seq_one_letter_code
_entity_poly.pdbx_strand_id
1 'polypeptide(L)'
;MSQAGPQANGPASPSGKYIDGIDPDDPEYIKNLQRPAEVKEDLQQMENRSRVKLVLNSQAFKEELEAVVEEQLQSGPYPAGLIALQQITDLLLPNAKGTYGGLARAASVIPINDLRGVESLGFAKGEKLLRCKLAALYRIVDLCGWSHGIFNHIS
;
A
#
# COMPACT_ATOMS: atom_id res chain seq x y z
N MET A 1 13.82 -48.23 11.16
CA MET A 1 12.95 -47.08 10.82
C MET A 1 13.75 -45.81 11.07
N SER A 2 14.37 -45.24 10.04
CA SER A 2 15.10 -43.96 10.15
C SER A 2 14.48 -42.96 9.19
N GLN A 3 14.02 -41.84 9.75
CA GLN A 3 13.43 -40.73 9.00
C GLN A 3 14.50 -40.04 8.15
N ALA A 4 14.21 -39.82 6.88
CA ALA A 4 14.96 -38.93 6.00
C ALA A 4 14.42 -37.50 6.18
N GLY A 5 15.29 -36.55 6.51
CA GLY A 5 14.96 -35.13 6.56
C GLY A 5 14.70 -34.54 5.16
N PRO A 6 14.24 -33.27 5.07
CA PRO A 6 13.85 -32.66 3.81
C PRO A 6 15.06 -32.50 2.88
N GLN A 7 15.02 -33.11 1.70
CA GLN A 7 15.98 -32.83 0.63
C GLN A 7 15.72 -31.43 0.08
N ALA A 8 16.69 -30.53 0.29
CA ALA A 8 16.70 -29.23 -0.36
C ALA A 8 16.99 -29.41 -1.85
N ASN A 9 16.01 -29.08 -2.71
CA ASN A 9 16.18 -28.99 -4.15
C ASN A 9 17.03 -27.76 -4.49
N GLY A 10 18.35 -27.91 -4.45
CA GLY A 10 19.31 -26.99 -5.04
C GLY A 10 20.43 -27.80 -5.68
N PRO A 11 20.98 -27.39 -6.84
CA PRO A 11 22.10 -28.11 -7.44
C PRO A 11 23.25 -28.13 -6.43
N ALA A 12 23.75 -29.34 -6.11
CA ALA A 12 24.94 -29.51 -5.31
C ALA A 12 26.08 -28.74 -5.97
N SER A 13 26.53 -27.66 -5.34
CA SER A 13 27.65 -26.87 -5.82
C SER A 13 28.92 -27.73 -5.73
N PRO A 14 29.56 -28.10 -6.85
CA PRO A 14 30.88 -28.69 -6.78
C PRO A 14 31.83 -27.59 -6.32
N SER A 15 32.66 -27.91 -5.34
CA SER A 15 33.64 -27.05 -4.68
C SER A 15 34.64 -26.43 -5.66
N GLY A 16 34.22 -25.41 -6.40
CA GLY A 16 35.05 -24.55 -7.23
C GLY A 16 34.82 -23.12 -6.79
N LYS A 17 35.89 -22.37 -6.50
CA LYS A 17 35.77 -20.95 -6.23
C LYS A 17 35.15 -20.32 -7.48
N TYR A 18 34.17 -19.43 -7.33
CA TYR A 18 33.46 -18.74 -8.43
C TYR A 18 34.35 -18.10 -9.52
N ILE A 19 35.66 -18.05 -9.30
CA ILE A 19 36.70 -17.54 -10.19
C ILE A 19 37.20 -18.55 -11.24
N ASP A 20 37.04 -19.87 -11.05
CA ASP A 20 37.62 -20.89 -11.97
C ASP A 20 36.77 -21.15 -13.23
N GLY A 21 35.53 -20.63 -13.26
CA GLY A 21 34.60 -20.80 -14.39
C GLY A 21 34.47 -19.59 -15.31
N ILE A 22 35.24 -18.53 -15.07
CA ILE A 22 35.17 -17.29 -15.84
C ILE A 22 36.25 -17.37 -16.92
N ASP A 23 35.84 -17.57 -18.17
CA ASP A 23 36.73 -17.43 -19.31
C ASP A 23 37.06 -15.95 -19.52
N PRO A 24 38.30 -15.49 -19.28
CA PRO A 24 38.68 -14.09 -19.42
C PRO A 24 38.60 -13.60 -20.88
N ASP A 25 38.60 -14.52 -21.85
CA ASP A 25 38.50 -14.22 -23.28
C ASP A 25 37.05 -14.32 -23.80
N ASP A 26 36.06 -14.61 -22.95
CA ASP A 26 34.65 -14.63 -23.34
C ASP A 26 34.19 -13.24 -23.85
N PRO A 27 33.71 -13.13 -25.10
CA PRO A 27 33.29 -11.85 -25.67
C PRO A 27 32.14 -11.17 -24.90
N GLU A 28 31.26 -11.92 -24.25
CA GLU A 28 30.18 -11.34 -23.42
C GLU A 28 30.71 -10.80 -22.08
N TYR A 29 31.65 -11.50 -21.43
CA TYR A 29 32.33 -11.01 -20.23
C TYR A 29 33.09 -9.70 -20.49
N ILE A 30 33.88 -9.63 -21.56
CA ILE A 30 34.65 -8.43 -21.95
C ILE A 30 33.70 -7.25 -22.22
N LYS A 31 32.60 -7.50 -22.95
CA LYS A 31 31.57 -6.50 -23.25
C LYS A 31 30.87 -5.99 -21.99
N ASN A 32 30.59 -6.87 -21.03
CA ASN A 32 30.05 -6.48 -19.73
C ASN A 32 31.03 -5.62 -18.92
N LEU A 33 32.34 -5.87 -19.02
CA LEU A 33 33.35 -5.04 -18.37
C LEU A 33 33.42 -3.64 -18.99
N GLN A 34 33.39 -3.56 -20.32
CA GLN A 34 33.52 -2.33 -21.09
C GLN A 34 32.23 -1.47 -21.14
N ARG A 35 31.07 -2.03 -20.77
CA ARG A 35 29.79 -1.30 -20.83
C ARG A 35 29.78 -0.10 -19.86
N PRO A 36 29.43 1.12 -20.33
CA PRO A 36 29.30 2.30 -19.49
C PRO A 36 28.29 2.10 -18.34
N ALA A 37 28.47 2.82 -17.24
CA ALA A 37 27.62 2.70 -16.05
C ALA A 37 26.13 2.97 -16.34
N GLU A 38 25.83 4.02 -17.12
CA GLU A 38 24.47 4.39 -17.53
C GLU A 38 23.79 3.25 -18.30
N VAL A 39 24.50 2.62 -19.25
CA VAL A 39 23.95 1.51 -20.06
C VAL A 39 23.77 0.24 -19.21
N LYS A 40 24.62 0.00 -18.20
CA LYS A 40 24.44 -1.11 -17.26
C LYS A 40 23.16 -0.93 -16.43
N GLU A 41 22.95 0.29 -15.94
CA GLU A 41 21.77 0.63 -15.15
C GLU A 41 20.50 0.49 -15.99
N ASP A 42 20.49 1.01 -17.21
CA ASP A 42 19.36 0.90 -18.13
C ASP A 42 18.98 -0.55 -18.42
N LEU A 43 19.97 -1.43 -18.67
CA LEU A 43 19.70 -2.85 -18.90
C LEU A 43 19.13 -3.54 -17.66
N GLN A 44 19.62 -3.20 -16.48
CA GLN A 44 19.08 -3.71 -15.22
C GLN A 44 17.63 -3.23 -15.01
N GLN A 45 17.35 -1.96 -15.29
CA GLN A 45 15.98 -1.44 -15.24
C GLN A 45 15.07 -2.10 -16.27
N MET A 46 15.55 -2.32 -17.49
CA MET A 46 14.81 -3.05 -18.53
C MET A 46 14.49 -4.49 -18.11
N GLU A 47 15.46 -5.21 -17.54
CA GLU A 47 15.26 -6.56 -17.02
C GLU A 47 14.23 -6.58 -15.89
N ASN A 48 14.35 -5.65 -14.93
CA ASN A 48 13.40 -5.50 -13.83
C ASN A 48 11.98 -5.24 -14.36
N ARG A 49 11.81 -4.33 -15.33
CA ARG A 49 10.53 -4.06 -15.98
C ARG A 49 9.99 -5.29 -16.70
N SER A 50 10.84 -6.05 -17.38
CA SER A 50 10.45 -7.30 -18.05
C SER A 50 9.94 -8.34 -17.05
N ARG A 51 10.64 -8.53 -15.93
CA ARG A 51 10.26 -9.43 -14.84
C ARG A 51 8.91 -9.04 -14.23
N VAL A 52 8.70 -7.76 -13.94
CA VAL A 52 7.42 -7.24 -13.43
C VAL A 52 6.30 -7.48 -14.44
N LYS A 53 6.55 -7.17 -15.72
CA LYS A 53 5.57 -7.39 -16.78
C LYS A 53 5.18 -8.87 -16.90
N LEU A 54 6.12 -9.80 -16.73
CA LEU A 54 5.82 -11.24 -16.75
C LEU A 54 4.87 -11.62 -15.60
N VAL A 55 5.14 -11.15 -14.38
CA VAL A 55 4.30 -11.42 -13.21
C VAL A 55 2.89 -10.84 -13.40
N LEU A 56 2.76 -9.59 -13.84
CA LEU A 56 1.46 -8.95 -14.04
C LEU A 56 0.62 -9.61 -15.14
N ASN A 57 1.25 -10.27 -16.11
CA ASN A 57 0.56 -11.02 -17.16
C ASN A 57 0.37 -12.50 -16.81
N SER A 58 0.88 -12.96 -15.67
CA SER A 58 0.71 -14.34 -15.20
C SER A 58 -0.75 -14.60 -14.83
N GLN A 59 -1.31 -15.69 -15.34
CA GLN A 59 -2.68 -16.11 -15.05
C GLN A 59 -2.84 -16.50 -13.58
N ALA A 60 -1.88 -17.24 -13.01
CA ALA A 60 -1.93 -17.65 -11.60
C ALA A 60 -1.91 -16.45 -10.64
N PHE A 61 -1.14 -15.41 -10.97
CA PHE A 61 -1.09 -14.18 -10.17
C PHE A 61 -2.43 -13.44 -10.19
N LYS A 62 -3.12 -13.43 -11.33
CA LYS A 62 -4.47 -12.85 -11.43
C LYS A 62 -5.47 -13.61 -10.59
N GLU A 63 -5.47 -14.94 -10.64
CA GLU A 63 -6.37 -15.79 -9.87
C GLU A 63 -6.16 -15.61 -8.36
N GLU A 64 -4.91 -15.53 -7.89
CA GLU A 64 -4.60 -15.22 -6.48
C GLU A 64 -5.11 -13.82 -6.07
N LEU A 65 -4.93 -12.80 -6.91
CA LEU A 65 -5.45 -11.46 -6.63
C LEU A 65 -6.97 -11.43 -6.59
N GLU A 66 -7.65 -12.13 -7.49
CA GLU A 66 -9.11 -12.25 -7.51
C GLU A 66 -9.62 -12.91 -6.23
N ALA A 67 -8.97 -13.97 -5.76
CA ALA A 67 -9.31 -14.61 -4.49
C ALA A 67 -9.16 -13.66 -3.28
N VAL A 68 -8.09 -12.89 -3.21
CA VAL A 68 -7.88 -11.90 -2.13
C VAL A 68 -8.91 -10.78 -2.19
N VAL A 69 -9.26 -10.30 -3.40
CA VAL A 69 -10.28 -9.28 -3.59
C VAL A 69 -11.66 -9.80 -3.20
N GLU A 70 -11.99 -11.04 -3.56
CA GLU A 70 -13.24 -11.69 -3.17
C GLU A 70 -13.33 -11.86 -1.66
N GLU A 71 -12.25 -12.29 -1.00
CA GLU A 71 -12.16 -12.38 0.46
C GLU A 71 -12.41 -11.00 1.11
N GLN A 72 -11.78 -9.94 0.61
CA GLN A 72 -11.98 -8.58 1.11
C GLN A 72 -13.40 -8.04 0.85
N LEU A 73 -14.03 -8.41 -0.26
CA LEU A 73 -15.40 -8.03 -0.58
C LEU A 73 -16.40 -8.74 0.34
N GLN A 74 -16.15 -10.01 0.68
CA GLN A 74 -16.96 -10.78 1.62
C GLN A 74 -16.72 -10.37 3.08
N SER A 75 -15.47 -10.08 3.47
CA SER A 75 -15.11 -9.66 4.84
C SER A 75 -15.37 -8.18 5.13
N GLY A 76 -15.56 -7.38 4.08
CA GLY A 76 -15.67 -5.92 4.16
C GLY A 76 -14.31 -5.23 4.40
N PRO A 77 -14.26 -3.89 4.24
CA PRO A 77 -13.03 -3.08 4.22
C PRO A 77 -12.30 -2.96 5.57
N TYR A 78 -12.76 -3.65 6.61
CA TYR A 78 -12.17 -3.62 7.94
C TYR A 78 -11.84 -5.05 8.36
N PRO A 79 -10.56 -5.47 8.39
CA PRO A 79 -10.20 -6.77 8.92
C PRO A 79 -10.73 -6.87 10.37
N ALA A 80 -11.27 -8.02 10.75
CA ALA A 80 -11.91 -8.23 12.05
C ALA A 80 -11.06 -7.74 13.24
N GLY A 81 -9.73 -7.80 13.12
CA GLY A 81 -8.79 -7.25 14.11
C GLY A 81 -8.90 -5.73 14.31
N LEU A 82 -9.14 -4.94 13.26
CA LEU A 82 -9.32 -3.49 13.38
C LEU A 82 -10.64 -3.14 14.07
N ILE A 83 -11.72 -3.88 13.79
CA ILE A 83 -13.00 -3.71 14.48
C ILE A 83 -12.86 -4.07 15.97
N ALA A 84 -12.15 -5.16 16.29
CA ALA A 84 -11.89 -5.55 17.67
C ALA A 84 -11.09 -4.48 18.44
N LEU A 85 -10.05 -3.91 17.82
CA LEU A 85 -9.29 -2.81 18.44
C LEU A 85 -10.14 -1.55 18.63
N GLN A 86 -11.04 -1.24 17.70
CA GLN A 86 -12.00 -0.13 17.85
C GLN A 86 -12.95 -0.38 19.03
N GLN A 87 -13.52 -1.59 19.14
CA GLN A 87 -14.40 -1.98 20.25
C GLN A 87 -13.70 -1.92 21.61
N ILE A 88 -12.43 -2.36 21.68
CA ILE A 88 -11.60 -2.24 22.89
C ILE A 88 -11.37 -0.77 23.23
N THR A 89 -11.06 0.07 22.23
CA THR A 89 -10.84 1.51 22.45
C THR A 89 -12.12 2.22 22.94
N ASP A 90 -13.28 1.90 22.36
CA ASP A 90 -14.57 2.47 22.77
C ASP A 90 -14.98 2.02 24.19
N LEU A 91 -14.59 0.80 24.60
CA LEU A 91 -14.84 0.27 25.94
C LEU A 91 -13.93 0.91 27.00
N LEU A 92 -12.64 1.08 26.70
CA LEU A 92 -11.67 1.64 27.65
C LEU A 92 -11.72 3.18 27.74
N LEU A 93 -12.17 3.88 26.69
CA LEU A 93 -12.22 5.34 26.68
C LEU A 93 -13.58 5.87 26.17
N PRO A 94 -14.66 5.73 26.96
CA PRO A 94 -16.00 6.18 26.57
C PRO A 94 -16.10 7.69 26.28
N ASN A 95 -15.14 8.51 26.76
CA ASN A 95 -15.09 9.98 26.55
C ASN A 95 -13.98 10.48 25.60
N ALA A 96 -13.20 9.60 24.95
CA ALA A 96 -12.09 10.04 24.07
C ALA A 96 -12.54 10.61 22.72
N LYS A 97 -13.83 10.79 22.49
CA LYS A 97 -14.35 11.45 21.29
C LYS A 97 -14.05 12.96 21.25
N GLY A 98 -13.57 13.56 22.35
CA GLY A 98 -13.55 15.02 22.51
C GLY A 98 -12.21 15.73 22.80
N THR A 99 -11.19 15.12 23.42
CA THR A 99 -10.22 15.99 24.13
C THR A 99 -8.72 15.68 23.95
N TYR A 100 -8.30 14.48 23.52
CA TYR A 100 -6.86 14.18 23.45
C TYR A 100 -6.38 13.49 22.16
N GLY A 101 -7.30 13.13 21.26
CA GLY A 101 -6.95 12.66 19.91
C GLY A 101 -6.63 13.79 18.92
N GLY A 102 -6.52 15.04 19.36
CA GLY A 102 -6.34 16.21 18.50
C GLY A 102 -4.89 16.50 18.11
N LEU A 103 -3.92 16.30 19.02
CA LEU A 103 -2.54 16.73 18.81
C LEU A 103 -1.69 15.71 18.03
N ALA A 104 -1.95 14.42 18.19
CA ALA A 104 -1.25 13.37 17.41
C ALA A 104 -1.82 13.19 15.99
N ARG A 105 -2.96 13.81 15.66
CA ARG A 105 -3.58 13.78 14.33
C ARG A 105 -3.21 14.97 13.45
N ALA A 106 -2.37 15.88 13.91
CA ALA A 106 -1.88 17.00 13.09
C ALA A 106 -0.99 16.57 11.91
N ALA A 107 -0.47 15.32 11.91
CA ALA A 107 0.40 14.81 10.85
C ALA A 107 -0.26 13.75 9.94
N SER A 108 -1.41 13.19 10.32
CA SER A 108 -2.15 12.27 9.46
C SER A 108 -3.30 13.03 8.83
N VAL A 109 -3.17 13.32 7.53
CA VAL A 109 -4.24 13.89 6.70
C VAL A 109 -5.47 12.97 6.83
N ILE A 110 -6.44 13.37 7.66
CA ILE A 110 -7.72 12.67 7.74
C ILE A 110 -8.50 13.12 6.50
N PRO A 111 -8.76 12.24 5.52
CA PRO A 111 -9.56 12.60 4.37
C PRO A 111 -10.93 13.07 4.86
N ILE A 112 -11.25 14.32 4.54
CA ILE A 112 -12.53 14.93 4.86
C ILE A 112 -13.51 14.45 3.79
N ASN A 113 -14.09 13.28 4.05
CA ASN A 113 -15.18 12.75 3.25
C ASN A 113 -16.44 12.75 4.12
N ASP A 114 -17.30 13.74 3.90
CA ASP A 114 -18.58 13.90 4.58
C ASP A 114 -19.64 12.93 4.05
N LEU A 115 -19.46 12.40 2.84
CA LEU A 115 -20.35 11.43 2.21
C LEU A 115 -19.79 10.01 2.28
N ARG A 116 -20.45 9.13 3.05
CA ARG A 116 -20.07 7.72 3.17
C ARG A 116 -21.17 6.79 2.68
N GLY A 117 -20.78 5.69 2.04
CA GLY A 117 -21.70 4.62 1.65
C GLY A 117 -22.85 5.06 0.74
N VAL A 118 -24.05 4.61 1.06
CA VAL A 118 -25.27 4.79 0.25
C VAL A 118 -25.72 6.24 0.12
N GLU A 119 -25.38 7.13 1.06
CA GLU A 119 -25.73 8.55 0.99
C GLU A 119 -25.08 9.25 -0.20
N SER A 120 -23.89 8.81 -0.61
CA SER A 120 -23.23 9.33 -1.81
C SER A 120 -24.07 9.07 -3.07
N LEU A 121 -24.84 7.98 -3.15
CA LEU A 121 -25.56 7.61 -4.38
C LEU A 121 -26.66 8.62 -4.75
N GLY A 122 -27.20 9.36 -3.78
CA GLY A 122 -28.29 10.33 -4.00
C GLY A 122 -27.84 11.68 -4.59
N PHE A 123 -26.53 11.96 -4.62
CA PHE A 123 -26.02 13.29 -5.01
C PHE A 123 -25.35 13.28 -6.38
N ALA A 124 -25.54 14.37 -7.14
CA ALA A 124 -24.81 14.58 -8.38
C ALA A 124 -23.31 14.80 -8.10
N LYS A 125 -22.43 14.42 -9.04
CA LYS A 125 -20.96 14.54 -8.88
C LYS A 125 -20.51 15.95 -8.46
N GLY A 126 -21.12 16.99 -9.04
CA GLY A 126 -20.81 18.39 -8.72
C GLY A 126 -21.18 18.75 -7.28
N GLU A 127 -22.34 18.28 -6.80
CA GLU A 127 -22.79 18.50 -5.44
C GLU A 127 -21.87 17.82 -4.42
N LYS A 128 -21.47 16.57 -4.69
CA LYS A 128 -20.52 15.84 -3.82
C LYS A 128 -19.22 16.63 -3.62
N LEU A 129 -18.68 17.20 -4.69
CA LEU A 129 -17.45 18.00 -4.62
C LEU A 129 -17.63 19.27 -3.79
N LEU A 130 -18.76 19.96 -3.94
CA LEU A 130 -19.05 21.17 -3.17
C LEU A 130 -19.21 20.85 -1.68
N ARG A 131 -19.91 19.77 -1.35
CA ARG A 131 -20.07 19.25 0.02
C ARG A 131 -18.74 18.92 0.68
N CYS A 132 -17.87 18.15 0.02
CA CYS A 132 -16.54 17.85 0.54
C CYS A 132 -15.71 19.12 0.79
N LYS A 133 -15.77 20.10 -0.13
CA LYS A 133 -15.07 21.39 0.02
C LYS A 133 -15.60 22.19 1.21
N LEU A 134 -16.92 22.24 1.36
CA LEU A 134 -17.56 22.95 2.46
C LEU A 134 -17.20 22.30 3.81
N ALA A 135 -17.31 20.97 3.90
CA ALA A 135 -16.91 20.22 5.08
C ALA A 135 -15.42 20.43 5.42
N ALA A 136 -14.55 20.51 4.41
CA ALA A 136 -13.13 20.81 4.61
C ALA A 136 -12.90 22.22 5.15
N LEU A 137 -13.64 23.21 4.66
CA LEU A 137 -13.55 24.59 5.11
C LEU A 137 -13.95 24.74 6.59
N TYR A 138 -15.02 24.08 7.03
CA TYR A 138 -15.40 24.06 8.45
C TYR A 138 -14.27 23.50 9.34
N ARG A 139 -13.58 22.44 8.91
CA ARG A 139 -12.43 21.90 9.66
C ARG A 139 -11.27 22.87 9.73
N ILE A 140 -10.98 23.60 8.65
CA ILE A 140 -9.92 24.63 8.66
C ILE A 140 -10.30 25.76 9.62
N VAL A 141 -11.55 26.22 9.61
CA VAL A 141 -12.05 27.25 10.52
C VAL A 141 -11.88 26.83 11.99
N ASP A 142 -12.20 25.58 12.32
CA ASP A 142 -11.98 25.04 13.66
C ASP A 142 -10.49 24.96 14.02
N LEU A 143 -9.64 24.47 13.11
CA LEU A 143 -8.19 24.34 13.34
C LEU A 143 -7.50 25.69 13.52
N CYS A 144 -7.93 26.72 12.79
CA CYS A 144 -7.43 28.09 12.90
C CYS A 144 -8.00 28.84 14.11
N GLY A 145 -8.93 28.24 14.87
CA GLY A 145 -9.58 28.90 16.00
C GLY A 145 -10.51 30.05 15.60
N TRP A 146 -10.96 30.08 14.35
CA TRP A 146 -11.90 31.10 13.83
C TRP A 146 -13.36 30.76 14.12
N SER A 147 -13.60 29.61 14.75
CA SER A 147 -14.92 29.07 15.01
C SER A 147 -15.60 29.75 16.21
N HIS A 148 -16.79 30.32 15.97
CA HIS A 148 -17.75 30.74 16.99
C HIS A 148 -18.75 29.62 17.37
N GLY A 149 -18.32 28.35 17.35
CA GLY A 149 -19.18 27.21 17.65
C GLY A 149 -20.35 27.06 16.68
N ILE A 150 -21.56 26.86 17.20
CA ILE A 150 -22.78 26.65 16.39
C ILE A 150 -23.27 27.89 15.65
N PHE A 151 -22.65 29.06 15.88
CA PHE A 151 -23.04 30.32 15.23
C PHE A 151 -22.33 30.55 13.89
N ASN A 152 -21.40 29.68 13.47
CA ASN A 152 -20.76 29.81 12.16
C ASN A 152 -21.65 29.22 11.06
N HIS A 153 -21.95 30.03 10.05
CA HIS A 153 -22.62 29.59 8.84
C HIS A 153 -21.76 29.91 7.61
N ILE A 154 -21.48 28.89 6.80
CA ILE A 154 -20.71 28.97 5.56
C ILE A 154 -21.56 28.31 4.48
N SER A 155 -21.79 28.99 3.35
CA SER A 155 -22.68 28.58 2.26
C SER A 155 -22.02 28.70 0.91
#